data_AF-A0A6J6EUN5-F1
#
_entry.id   AF-A0A6J6EUN5-F1
#
_cell.length_a   1.000
_cell.length_b   1.000
_cell.length_c   1.000
_cell.angle_alpha   90.00
_cell.angle_beta   90.00
_cell.angle_gamma   90.00
#
_symmetry.space_group_name_H-M   'P 1'
#
loop_
_entity.id
_entity.type
_entity.pdbx_description
1 polymer ?
#
loop_
_entity_poly.entity_id
_entity_poly.type
_entity_poly.pdbx_seq_one_letter_code
_entity_poly.pdbx_strand_id
1 'polypeptide(L)'
;MRRLIESGAVRGDRFLQLGLRGYWPDEKTLNWMAGKGMKSYEMTEIHHRGMKTVLDESFAILTDQCDGVFLSVDIDVVDPGMAPGTGTPEPGGMTSRELLEAVRRICLELPIVGVDVVEVAPAYDSSDITAILANRVVLEALSAIALKKSGGTYSPTRNLLDR
;
A
#
# COMPACT_ATOMS: atom_id res chain seq x y z
N MET A 1 -8.39 4.32 -10.17
CA MET A 1 -7.16 4.95 -10.73
C MET A 1 -7.38 5.72 -12.04
N ARG A 2 -7.70 5.09 -13.19
CA ARG A 2 -7.76 5.79 -14.51
C ARG A 2 -8.52 7.11 -14.48
N ARG A 3 -9.72 7.12 -13.90
CA ARG A 3 -10.56 8.33 -13.77
C ARG A 3 -9.94 9.44 -12.92
N LEU A 4 -9.15 9.12 -11.89
CA LEU A 4 -8.44 10.11 -11.07
C LEU A 4 -7.35 10.83 -11.87
N ILE A 5 -6.67 10.09 -12.75
CA ILE A 5 -5.63 10.65 -13.62
C ILE A 5 -6.26 11.45 -14.76
N GLU A 6 -7.31 10.93 -15.39
CA GLU A 6 -8.02 11.61 -16.48
C GLU A 6 -8.73 12.90 -16.03
N SER A 7 -9.23 12.95 -14.79
CA SER A 7 -9.86 14.16 -14.24
C SER A 7 -8.85 15.24 -13.84
N GLY A 8 -7.55 14.93 -13.79
CA GLY A 8 -6.51 15.82 -13.28
C GLY A 8 -6.45 15.91 -11.76
N ALA A 9 -7.22 15.09 -11.03
CA ALA A 9 -7.20 15.07 -9.56
C ALA A 9 -5.88 14.52 -9.01
N VAL A 10 -5.24 13.58 -9.72
CA VAL A 10 -3.94 13.00 -9.37
C VAL A 10 -3.04 12.96 -10.60
N ARG A 11 -1.78 13.41 -10.44
CA ARG A 11 -0.77 13.28 -11.49
C ARG A 11 -0.31 11.83 -11.61
N GLY A 12 -0.18 11.33 -12.84
CA GLY A 12 0.27 9.95 -13.08
C GLY A 12 1.69 9.68 -12.56
N ASP A 13 2.61 10.65 -12.69
CA ASP A 13 3.98 10.59 -12.16
C ASP A 13 4.07 10.72 -10.63
N ARG A 14 2.93 10.83 -9.95
CA ARG A 14 2.78 10.79 -8.49
C ARG A 14 1.80 9.69 -8.07
N PHE A 15 1.49 8.76 -8.97
CA PHE A 15 0.70 7.57 -8.66
C PHE A 15 1.62 6.35 -8.67
N LEU A 16 1.91 5.84 -7.48
CA LEU A 16 2.75 4.66 -7.29
C LEU A 16 1.90 3.46 -6.87
N GLN A 17 2.19 2.30 -7.47
CA GLN A 17 1.60 1.02 -7.07
C GLN A 17 2.70 0.10 -6.55
N LEU A 18 2.44 -0.56 -5.42
CA LEU A 18 3.37 -1.50 -4.80
C LEU A 18 2.66 -2.85 -4.68
N GLY A 19 3.27 -3.89 -5.25
CA GLY A 19 2.77 -5.27 -5.14
C GLY A 19 1.95 -5.74 -6.33
N LEU A 20 2.10 -5.09 -7.49
CA LEU A 20 1.45 -5.57 -8.72
C LEU A 20 1.94 -6.99 -9.04
N ARG A 21 1.00 -7.90 -9.33
CA ARG A 21 1.29 -9.30 -9.66
C ARG A 21 0.11 -9.93 -10.40
N GLY A 22 0.32 -11.14 -10.93
CA GLY A 22 -0.66 -11.88 -11.70
C GLY A 22 -0.61 -11.54 -13.19
N TYR A 23 -1.60 -12.03 -13.93
CA TYR A 23 -1.70 -11.90 -15.39
C TYR A 23 -2.43 -10.64 -15.86
N TRP A 24 -2.95 -9.85 -14.92
CA TRP A 24 -3.69 -8.61 -15.16
C TRP A 24 -2.96 -7.44 -14.47
N PRO A 25 -2.94 -6.22 -15.03
CA PRO A 25 -3.65 -5.76 -16.21
C PRO A 25 -2.99 -6.12 -17.55
N ASP A 26 -3.76 -6.01 -18.63
CA ASP A 26 -3.30 -6.28 -19.99
C ASP A 26 -2.24 -5.28 -20.47
N GLU A 27 -1.49 -5.67 -21.52
CA GLU A 27 -0.41 -4.85 -22.08
C GLU A 27 -0.87 -3.44 -22.47
N LYS A 28 -2.09 -3.30 -23.00
CA LYS A 28 -2.66 -2.00 -23.36
C LYS A 28 -2.80 -1.09 -22.14
N THR A 29 -3.22 -1.64 -21.01
CA THR A 29 -3.36 -0.89 -19.76
C THR A 29 -2.00 -0.56 -19.17
N LEU A 30 -1.04 -1.49 -19.18
CA LEU A 30 0.34 -1.23 -18.75
C LEU A 30 0.99 -0.11 -19.59
N ASN A 31 0.84 -0.16 -20.91
CA ASN A 31 1.33 0.88 -21.82
C ASN A 31 0.66 2.23 -21.55
N TRP A 32 -0.64 2.24 -21.24
CA TRP A 32 -1.33 3.46 -20.84
C TRP A 32 -0.80 4.02 -19.51
N MET A 33 -0.56 3.17 -18.51
CA MET A 33 0.01 3.56 -17.21
C MET A 33 1.39 4.18 -17.38
N ALA A 34 2.27 3.51 -18.13
CA ALA A 34 3.60 4.00 -18.47
C ALA A 34 3.54 5.34 -19.21
N GLY A 35 2.61 5.49 -20.17
CA GLY A 35 2.36 6.75 -20.89
C GLY A 35 1.84 7.89 -20.01
N LYS A 36 1.34 7.60 -18.80
CA LYS A 36 0.98 8.60 -17.77
C LYS A 36 2.10 8.87 -16.77
N GLY A 37 3.25 8.20 -16.91
CA GLY A 37 4.37 8.31 -15.97
C GLY A 37 4.16 7.56 -14.66
N MET A 38 3.14 6.70 -14.58
CA MET A 38 2.90 5.88 -13.40
C MET A 38 4.08 4.95 -13.12
N LYS A 39 4.29 4.66 -11.84
CA LYS A 39 5.30 3.70 -11.42
C LYS A 39 4.66 2.55 -10.65
N SER A 40 4.93 1.34 -11.10
CA SER A 40 4.44 0.12 -10.48
C SER A 40 5.65 -0.72 -10.09
N TYR A 41 5.74 -1.07 -8.80
CA TYR A 41 6.69 -2.05 -8.30
C TYR A 41 5.98 -3.40 -8.26
N GLU A 42 6.45 -4.32 -9.10
CA GLU A 42 5.93 -5.68 -9.12
C GLU A 42 6.34 -6.44 -7.87
N MET A 43 5.57 -7.46 -7.49
CA MET A 43 5.89 -8.26 -6.31
C MET A 43 7.25 -8.96 -6.42
N THR A 44 7.64 -9.39 -7.62
CA THR A 44 8.97 -9.96 -7.89
C THR A 44 10.09 -8.94 -7.65
N GLU A 45 9.89 -7.68 -8.02
CA GLU A 45 10.84 -6.61 -7.78
C GLU A 45 10.96 -6.30 -6.28
N ILE A 46 9.82 -6.19 -5.59
CA ILE A 46 9.77 -5.97 -4.13
C ILE A 46 10.48 -7.10 -3.40
N HIS A 47 10.24 -8.36 -3.79
CA HIS A 47 10.90 -9.51 -3.21
C HIS A 47 12.42 -9.48 -3.42
N HIS A 48 12.88 -9.11 -4.61
CA HIS A 48 14.31 -9.05 -4.93
C HIS A 48 15.04 -7.88 -4.26
N ARG A 49 14.46 -6.67 -4.28
CA ARG A 49 15.08 -5.43 -3.79
C ARG A 49 14.83 -5.16 -2.30
N GLY A 50 13.81 -5.80 -1.74
CA GLY A 50 13.30 -5.58 -0.40
C GLY A 50 12.36 -4.37 -0.29
N MET A 51 11.32 -4.52 0.52
CA MET A 51 10.30 -3.50 0.78
C MET A 51 10.89 -2.16 1.24
N LYS A 52 11.92 -2.19 2.10
CA LYS A 52 12.58 -0.96 2.60
C LYS A 52 13.08 -0.08 1.45
N THR A 53 13.81 -0.67 0.50
CA THR A 53 14.39 0.04 -0.64
C THR A 53 13.30 0.65 -1.53
N VAL A 54 12.25 -0.12 -1.79
CA VAL A 54 11.11 0.31 -2.60
C VAL A 54 10.37 1.48 -1.92
N LEU A 55 10.18 1.44 -0.60
CA LEU A 55 9.57 2.53 0.15
C LEU A 55 10.46 3.79 0.15
N ASP A 56 11.76 3.66 0.36
CA ASP A 56 12.71 4.80 0.34
C ASP A 56 12.61 5.57 -0.99
N GLU A 57 12.62 4.84 -2.11
CA GLU A 57 12.49 5.40 -3.44
C GLU A 57 11.10 6.01 -3.68
N SER A 58 10.05 5.32 -3.22
CA SER A 58 8.67 5.79 -3.33
C SER A 58 8.45 7.11 -2.60
N PHE A 59 9.07 7.29 -1.42
CA PHE A 59 8.91 8.49 -0.61
C PHE A 59 9.51 9.71 -1.31
N ALA A 60 10.69 9.55 -1.89
CA ALA A 60 11.33 10.62 -2.67
C ALA A 60 10.47 11.04 -3.86
N ILE A 61 9.87 10.09 -4.59
CA ILE A 61 9.01 10.39 -5.75
C ILE A 61 7.71 11.06 -5.32
N LEU A 62 7.03 10.53 -4.29
CA LEU A 62 5.71 11.00 -3.85
C LEU A 62 5.74 12.39 -3.21
N THR A 63 6.88 12.80 -2.63
CA THR A 63 7.02 14.09 -1.94
C THR A 63 7.58 15.20 -2.82
N ASP A 64 8.11 14.88 -4.00
CA ASP A 64 8.60 15.87 -4.94
C ASP A 64 7.42 16.67 -5.54
N GLN A 65 7.33 17.96 -5.20
CA GLN A 65 6.27 18.87 -5.65
C GLN A 65 4.84 18.43 -5.27
N CYS A 66 4.68 17.79 -4.10
CA CYS A 66 3.38 17.39 -3.55
C CYS A 66 3.28 17.77 -2.07
N ASP A 67 2.17 18.40 -1.69
CA ASP A 67 1.92 18.83 -0.30
C ASP A 67 1.42 17.69 0.59
N GLY A 68 0.94 16.60 0.00
CA GLY A 68 0.29 15.50 0.70
C GLY A 68 0.26 14.20 -0.07
N VAL A 69 0.15 13.10 0.66
CA VAL A 69 0.09 11.74 0.14
C VAL A 69 -1.18 11.06 0.62
N PHE A 70 -1.92 10.44 -0.31
CA PHE A 70 -3.04 9.58 0.01
C PHE A 70 -2.59 8.12 -0.07
N LEU A 71 -2.87 7.32 0.96
CA LEU A 71 -2.55 5.89 0.99
C LEU A 71 -3.84 5.10 0.77
N SER A 72 -3.92 4.37 -0.34
CA SER A 72 -5.01 3.40 -0.55
C SER A 72 -4.46 1.99 -0.34
N VAL A 73 -5.06 1.24 0.58
CA VAL A 73 -4.65 -0.15 0.87
C VAL A 73 -5.71 -1.10 0.32
N ASP A 74 -5.40 -1.70 -0.82
CA ASP A 74 -6.13 -2.85 -1.32
C ASP A 74 -5.67 -4.10 -0.57
N ILE A 75 -6.58 -4.79 0.13
CA ILE A 75 -6.21 -5.96 0.95
C ILE A 75 -5.75 -7.14 0.09
N ASP A 76 -6.11 -7.17 -1.19
CA ASP A 76 -5.71 -8.21 -2.13
C ASP A 76 -4.21 -8.17 -2.48
N VAL A 77 -3.48 -7.14 -2.03
CA VAL A 77 -2.01 -7.10 -2.11
C VAL A 77 -1.34 -8.19 -1.26
N VAL A 78 -2.04 -8.66 -0.22
CA VAL A 78 -1.58 -9.70 0.69
C VAL A 78 -1.86 -11.07 0.07
N ASP A 79 -0.97 -12.02 0.33
CA ASP A 79 -1.15 -13.39 -0.12
C ASP A 79 -2.50 -13.98 0.39
N PRO A 80 -3.27 -14.70 -0.45
CA PRO A 80 -4.55 -15.28 -0.06
C PRO A 80 -4.47 -16.24 1.14
N GLY A 81 -3.28 -16.80 1.44
CA GLY A 81 -3.05 -17.57 2.65
C GLY A 81 -3.19 -16.75 3.95
N MET A 82 -3.15 -15.42 3.86
CA MET A 82 -3.30 -14.49 4.98
C MET A 82 -4.44 -13.47 4.81
N ALA A 83 -4.95 -13.30 3.58
CA ALA A 83 -6.08 -12.42 3.26
C ALA A 83 -7.02 -13.06 2.20
N PRO A 84 -7.70 -14.19 2.51
CA PRO A 84 -8.60 -14.87 1.57
C PRO A 84 -9.88 -14.10 1.26
N GLY A 85 -10.30 -13.19 2.16
CA GLY A 85 -11.54 -12.43 2.08
C GLY A 85 -11.45 -11.24 1.15
N THR A 86 -11.21 -11.49 -0.14
CA THR A 86 -11.20 -10.50 -1.22
C THR A 86 -11.81 -11.08 -2.50
N GLY A 87 -12.27 -10.22 -3.42
CA GLY A 87 -12.86 -10.65 -4.69
C GLY A 87 -11.86 -11.19 -5.71
N THR A 88 -10.60 -10.74 -5.66
CA THR A 88 -9.55 -11.03 -6.66
C THR A 88 -8.25 -11.55 -6.04
N PRO A 89 -8.28 -12.71 -5.34
CA PRO A 89 -7.08 -13.25 -4.70
C PRO A 89 -6.04 -13.69 -5.73
N GLU A 90 -4.78 -13.28 -5.54
CA GLU A 90 -3.65 -13.67 -6.41
C GLU A 90 -2.50 -14.23 -5.54
N PRO A 91 -2.00 -15.46 -5.78
CA PRO A 91 -0.92 -16.02 -4.97
C PRO A 91 0.42 -15.27 -5.10
N GLY A 92 1.31 -15.46 -4.11
CA GLY A 92 2.63 -14.84 -4.09
C GLY A 92 2.61 -13.37 -3.69
N GLY A 93 1.64 -12.98 -2.85
CA GLY A 93 1.47 -11.61 -2.37
C GLY A 93 2.38 -11.27 -1.18
N MET A 94 2.16 -10.09 -0.60
CA MET A 94 2.84 -9.70 0.64
C MET A 94 2.41 -10.60 1.78
N THR A 95 3.29 -10.79 2.77
CA THR A 95 2.86 -11.26 4.08
C THR A 95 2.11 -10.13 4.83
N SER A 96 1.23 -10.49 5.77
CA SER A 96 0.60 -9.49 6.65
C SER A 96 1.64 -8.65 7.39
N ARG A 97 2.82 -9.20 7.69
CA ARG A 97 3.90 -8.48 8.38
C ARG A 97 4.46 -7.34 7.54
N GLU A 98 4.75 -7.61 6.27
CA GLU A 98 5.26 -6.61 5.33
C GLU A 98 4.25 -5.49 5.10
N LEU A 99 2.96 -5.82 4.94
CA LEU A 99 1.92 -4.81 4.79
C LEU A 99 1.84 -3.89 6.02
N LEU A 100 1.76 -4.45 7.22
CA LEU A 100 1.63 -3.66 8.45
C LEU A 100 2.86 -2.77 8.71
N GLU A 101 4.07 -3.26 8.42
CA GLU A 101 5.29 -2.44 8.50
C GLU A 101 5.27 -1.31 7.45
N ALA A 102 4.91 -1.62 6.21
CA ALA A 102 4.85 -0.62 5.14
C ALA A 102 3.85 0.50 5.46
N VAL A 103 2.63 0.14 5.88
CA VAL A 103 1.59 1.11 6.27
C VAL A 103 2.07 2.00 7.42
N ARG A 104 2.60 1.39 8.49
CA ARG A 104 3.14 2.13 9.64
C ARG A 104 4.21 3.12 9.20
N ARG A 105 5.16 2.67 8.38
CA ARG A 105 6.28 3.49 7.92
C ARG A 105 5.81 4.64 7.03
N ILE A 106 4.94 4.36 6.05
CA ILE A 106 4.31 5.35 5.17
C ILE A 106 3.62 6.44 6.00
N CYS A 107 2.80 6.04 6.96
CA CYS A 107 2.02 6.97 7.78
C CYS A 107 2.85 7.80 8.75
N LEU A 108 4.02 7.31 9.14
CA LEU A 108 4.95 8.02 10.03
C LEU A 108 5.83 9.00 9.25
N GLU A 109 6.33 8.61 8.08
CA GLU A 109 7.31 9.39 7.33
C GLU A 109 6.67 10.38 6.34
N LEU A 110 5.53 10.05 5.71
CA LEU A 110 4.91 10.90 4.68
C LEU A 110 3.85 11.90 5.20
N PRO A 111 3.60 13.02 4.51
CA PRO A 111 2.51 13.94 4.85
C PRO A 111 1.15 13.35 4.44
N ILE A 112 0.63 12.40 5.23
CA ILE A 112 -0.63 11.71 4.91
C ILE A 112 -1.84 12.65 5.01
N VAL A 113 -2.62 12.72 3.93
CA VAL A 113 -3.87 13.49 3.85
C VAL A 113 -5.13 12.63 3.92
N GLY A 114 -4.98 11.32 3.72
CA GLY A 114 -6.08 10.36 3.81
C GLY A 114 -5.59 8.93 3.66
N VAL A 115 -6.36 8.00 4.21
CA VAL A 115 -6.13 6.56 4.12
C VAL A 115 -7.46 5.86 3.88
N ASP A 116 -7.48 4.87 2.99
CA ASP A 116 -8.57 3.90 2.91
C ASP A 116 -8.04 2.45 2.95
N VAL A 117 -8.94 1.54 3.30
CA VAL A 117 -8.73 0.09 3.22
C VAL A 117 -9.90 -0.47 2.43
N VAL A 118 -9.61 -1.14 1.32
CA VAL A 118 -10.61 -1.58 0.33
C VAL A 118 -10.52 -3.08 0.08
N GLU A 119 -11.50 -3.60 -0.68
CA GLU A 119 -11.61 -5.00 -1.12
C GLU A 119 -11.69 -6.06 -0.01
N VAL A 120 -11.98 -5.66 1.23
CA VAL A 120 -12.37 -6.61 2.27
C VAL A 120 -13.76 -7.15 1.96
N ALA A 121 -13.83 -8.46 1.70
CA ALA A 121 -15.06 -9.17 1.35
C ALA A 121 -15.37 -10.26 2.41
N PRO A 122 -16.17 -9.94 3.45
CA PRO A 122 -16.51 -10.89 4.52
C PRO A 122 -17.14 -12.20 4.02
N ALA A 123 -17.84 -12.17 2.88
CA ALA A 123 -18.44 -13.36 2.29
C ALA A 123 -17.41 -14.41 1.80
N TYR A 124 -16.18 -13.99 1.51
CA TYR A 124 -15.07 -14.86 1.11
C TYR A 124 -14.05 -15.06 2.23
N ASP A 125 -14.23 -14.39 3.37
CA ASP A 125 -13.28 -14.45 4.47
C ASP A 125 -13.45 -15.76 5.27
N SER A 126 -12.35 -16.25 5.82
CA SER A 126 -12.33 -17.45 6.66
C SER A 126 -11.89 -17.06 8.05
N SER A 127 -12.75 -17.28 9.06
CA SER A 127 -12.46 -16.93 10.45
C SER A 127 -12.09 -15.46 10.67
N ASP A 128 -12.68 -14.57 9.86
CA ASP A 128 -12.46 -13.12 9.89
C ASP A 128 -11.00 -12.68 9.74
N ILE A 129 -10.11 -13.54 9.21
CA ILE A 129 -8.67 -13.25 9.21
C ILE A 129 -8.35 -12.01 8.37
N THR A 130 -9.07 -11.79 7.27
CA THR A 130 -8.90 -10.61 6.41
C THR A 130 -9.46 -9.37 7.08
N ALA A 131 -10.63 -9.47 7.71
CA ALA A 131 -11.22 -8.38 8.48
C ALA A 131 -10.34 -7.95 9.67
N ILE A 132 -9.72 -8.91 10.37
CA ILE A 132 -8.76 -8.65 11.45
C ILE A 132 -7.50 -7.98 10.90
N LEU A 133 -7.00 -8.42 9.74
CA LEU A 133 -5.85 -7.78 9.08
C LEU A 133 -6.17 -6.32 8.72
N ALA A 134 -7.32 -6.07 8.09
CA ALA A 134 -7.79 -4.74 7.72
C ALA A 134 -7.95 -3.83 8.95
N ASN A 135 -8.52 -4.34 10.05
CA ASN A 135 -8.55 -3.63 11.32
C ASN A 135 -7.14 -3.23 11.77
N ARG A 136 -6.18 -4.16 11.72
CA ARG A 136 -4.81 -3.89 12.13
C ARG A 136 -4.13 -2.85 11.23
N VAL A 137 -4.40 -2.84 9.93
CA VAL A 137 -3.95 -1.79 8.98
C VAL A 137 -4.43 -0.41 9.45
N VAL A 138 -5.71 -0.27 9.78
CA VAL A 138 -6.27 0.99 10.29
C VAL A 138 -5.59 1.43 11.59
N LEU A 139 -5.38 0.50 12.53
CA LEU A 139 -4.71 0.80 13.79
C LEU A 139 -3.24 1.22 13.59
N GLU A 140 -2.50 0.56 12.70
CA GLU A 140 -1.12 0.94 12.37
C GLU A 140 -1.07 2.35 11.76
N ALA A 141 -1.95 2.64 10.79
CA ALA A 141 -2.02 3.95 10.14
C ALA A 141 -2.31 5.07 11.15
N LEU A 142 -3.38 4.93 11.94
CA LEU A 142 -3.77 5.94 12.93
C LEU A 142 -2.72 6.13 14.02
N SER A 143 -2.11 5.03 14.49
CA SER A 143 -1.08 5.08 15.53
C SER A 143 0.21 5.73 15.02
N ALA A 144 0.60 5.43 13.77
CA ALA A 144 1.75 6.07 13.13
C ALA A 144 1.52 7.58 12.93
N ILE A 145 0.34 7.99 12.46
CA ILE A 145 -0.03 9.41 12.32
C ILE A 145 0.01 10.12 13.68
N ALA A 146 -0.53 9.49 14.73
CA ALA A 146 -0.52 10.03 16.08
C ALA A 146 0.91 10.19 16.62
N LEU A 147 1.76 9.17 16.45
CA LEU A 147 3.15 9.21 16.88
C LEU A 147 3.95 10.30 16.14
N LYS A 148 3.75 10.44 14.83
CA LYS A 148 4.37 11.52 14.04
C LYS A 148 4.00 12.90 14.62
N LYS A 149 2.72 13.11 14.93
CA LYS A 149 2.22 14.37 15.52
C LYS A 149 2.82 14.65 16.90
N SER A 150 3.18 13.62 17.67
CA SER A 150 3.88 13.78 18.95
C SER A 150 5.41 13.86 18.82
N GLY A 151 5.96 13.96 17.60
CA GLY A 151 7.40 14.06 17.35
C GLY A 151 8.18 12.75 17.42
N GLY A 152 7.49 11.61 17.41
CA GLY A 152 8.14 10.30 17.36
C GLY A 152 8.65 9.96 15.95
N THR A 153 9.62 9.05 15.90
CA THR A 153 10.28 8.61 14.67
C THR A 153 10.05 7.11 14.42
N TYR A 154 10.23 6.70 13.16
CA TYR A 154 10.14 5.29 12.77
C TYR A 154 11.27 4.48 13.41
N SER A 155 10.94 3.27 13.87
CA SER A 155 11.91 2.27 14.30
C SER A 155 11.61 0.92 13.66
N PRO A 156 12.56 0.31 12.93
CA PRO A 156 12.35 -1.00 12.31
C PRO A 156 12.32 -2.15 13.32
N THR A 157 12.80 -1.92 14.56
CA THR A 157 12.86 -2.95 15.61
C THR A 157 11.72 -2.85 16.61
N ARG A 158 10.81 -1.89 16.43
CA ARG A 158 9.71 -1.65 17.36
C ARG A 158 8.39 -1.55 16.62
N ASN A 159 7.47 -2.43 16.96
CA ASN A 159 6.09 -2.28 16.58
C ASN A 159 5.41 -1.28 17.52
N LEU A 160 4.63 -0.34 16.97
CA LEU A 160 3.96 0.70 17.76
C LEU A 160 2.92 0.14 18.71
N LEU A 161 2.31 -0.97 18.32
CA LEU A 161 1.17 -1.56 18.98
C LEU A 161 1.55 -2.78 19.84
N ASP A 162 2.81 -3.19 19.83
CA ASP A 162 3.31 -4.25 20.68
C ASP A 162 3.85 -3.58 21.97
N ARG A 163 3.31 -4.00 23.12
CA ARG A 163 3.67 -3.45 24.45
C ARG A 163 4.83 -4.20 25.07
#